data_AF-A0A9J6QWP9-F1
#
_entry.id   AF-A0A9J6QWP9-F1
#
_cell.length_a   1.000
_cell.length_b   1.000
_cell.length_c   1.000
_cell.angle_alpha   90.00
_cell.angle_beta   90.00
_cell.angle_gamma   90.00
#
_symmetry.space_group_name_H-M   'P 1'
#
loop_
_entity.id
_entity.type
_entity.pdbx_description
1 polymer ?
#
loop_
_entity_poly.entity_id
_entity_poly.type
_entity_poly.pdbx_seq_one_letter_code
_entity_poly.pdbx_strand_id
1 'polypeptide(L)'
;MAEKPKADQMLTNIVNKQPFSYDAAADPLYQAYKKEYQALGEKSKADTLKDVGMLNGSSAVADYAQIAAAQAQNTYRQQMSTIIPALEEAAYGRWKGQMQKAQADYGLVRDEENTLYGRRRDSIADSQFAKQAAWQRSTWNKDFNYGKRRDSVSDKQWKDEFGWQKTMDNREYELNKKQLAKQRRRSSGGGYRSSSGGRRSTTSGYVGTGKSSSSGKSKGNDFNKLWDKTNKGKEAPKKSPQRSRSAIATVLTDGWLGYAMERMKKK
;
A
#
# COMPACT_ATOMS: atom_id res chain seq x y z
N MET A 1 9.23 -23.28 -9.55
CA MET A 1 8.15 -23.70 -8.63
C MET A 1 7.95 -22.58 -7.63
N ALA A 2 6.77 -21.98 -7.53
CA ALA A 2 6.50 -20.99 -6.50
C ALA A 2 6.38 -21.73 -5.16
N GLU A 3 7.25 -21.39 -4.21
CA GLU A 3 7.18 -21.91 -2.85
C GLU A 3 5.83 -21.50 -2.25
N LYS A 4 5.06 -22.46 -1.71
CA LYS A 4 3.77 -22.15 -1.09
C LYS A 4 4.01 -21.21 0.09
N PRO A 5 3.21 -20.14 0.27
CA PRO A 5 3.30 -19.23 1.42
C PRO A 5 3.36 -20.01 2.73
N LYS A 6 4.13 -19.51 3.69
CA LYS A 6 4.32 -20.18 4.99
C LYS A 6 2.99 -20.23 5.75
N ALA A 7 2.16 -19.19 5.61
CA ALA A 7 0.81 -19.18 6.17
C ALA A 7 -0.05 -20.35 5.65
N ASP A 8 0.01 -20.67 4.36
CA ASP A 8 -0.79 -21.77 3.76
C ASP A 8 -0.37 -23.14 4.29
N GLN A 9 0.93 -23.34 4.50
CA GLN A 9 1.45 -24.58 5.09
C GLN A 9 0.98 -24.73 6.54
N MET A 10 1.03 -23.64 7.32
CA MET A 10 0.55 -23.64 8.70
C MET A 10 -0.95 -23.86 8.79
N LEU A 11 -1.74 -23.22 7.92
CA LEU A 11 -3.18 -23.43 7.83
C LEU A 11 -3.49 -24.90 7.54
N THR A 12 -2.79 -25.49 6.57
CA THR A 12 -2.95 -26.91 6.21
C THR A 12 -2.64 -27.80 7.42
N ASN A 13 -1.58 -27.52 8.18
CA ASN A 13 -1.22 -28.29 9.36
C ASN A 13 -2.24 -28.15 10.50
N ILE A 14 -2.85 -26.97 10.68
CA ILE A 14 -3.90 -26.73 11.68
C ILE A 14 -5.18 -27.47 11.29
N VAL A 15 -5.59 -27.36 10.02
CA VAL A 15 -6.83 -27.96 9.51
C VAL A 15 -6.73 -29.49 9.47
N ASN A 16 -5.57 -30.03 9.12
CA ASN A 16 -5.34 -31.48 9.06
C ASN A 16 -4.94 -32.08 10.41
N LYS A 17 -4.88 -31.30 11.49
CA LYS A 17 -4.54 -31.84 12.80
C LYS A 17 -5.64 -32.80 13.25
N GLN A 18 -5.25 -34.01 13.61
CA GLN A 18 -6.19 -35.03 14.08
C GLN A 18 -6.98 -34.52 15.29
N PRO A 19 -8.26 -34.92 15.42
CA PRO A 19 -9.07 -34.59 16.59
C PRO A 19 -8.40 -35.14 17.85
N PHE A 20 -8.73 -34.54 18.99
CA PHE A 20 -8.25 -35.03 20.27
C PHE A 20 -8.64 -36.49 20.48
N SER A 21 -7.66 -37.30 20.90
CA SER A 21 -7.83 -38.69 21.30
C SER A 21 -6.87 -38.95 22.44
N TYR A 22 -7.34 -39.67 23.45
CA TYR A 22 -6.57 -40.02 24.63
C TYR A 22 -6.49 -41.55 24.75
N ASP A 23 -5.26 -42.05 24.85
CA ASP A 23 -4.97 -43.46 25.12
C ASP A 23 -4.18 -43.56 26.42
N ALA A 24 -4.83 -44.05 27.47
CA ALA A 24 -4.20 -44.22 28.78
C ALA A 24 -3.00 -45.19 28.70
N ALA A 25 -3.06 -46.22 27.85
CA ALA A 25 -1.95 -47.17 27.73
C ALA A 25 -0.71 -46.53 27.09
N ALA A 26 -0.89 -45.50 26.26
CA ALA A 26 0.20 -44.74 25.66
C ALA A 26 0.71 -43.59 26.54
N ASP A 27 -0.01 -43.19 27.61
CA ASP A 27 0.39 -42.07 28.48
C ASP A 27 1.50 -42.50 29.46
N PRO A 28 2.71 -41.90 29.40
CA PRO A 28 3.80 -42.19 30.34
C PRO A 28 3.45 -41.95 31.81
N LEU A 29 2.59 -40.96 32.11
CA LEU A 29 2.15 -40.67 33.48
C LEU A 29 1.23 -41.77 33.99
N TYR A 30 0.32 -42.27 33.16
CA TYR A 30 -0.51 -43.42 33.51
C TYR A 30 0.35 -44.66 33.78
N GLN A 31 1.37 -44.91 32.95
CA GLN A 31 2.31 -46.01 33.17
C GLN A 31 3.13 -45.85 34.47
N ALA A 32 3.50 -44.62 34.82
CA ALA A 32 4.17 -44.34 36.09
C ALA A 32 3.27 -44.66 37.29
N TYR A 33 2.04 -44.13 37.30
CA TYR A 33 1.06 -44.43 38.36
C TYR A 33 0.77 -45.92 38.45
N LYS A 34 0.61 -46.61 37.33
CA LYS A 34 0.42 -48.06 37.28
C LYS A 34 1.54 -48.82 37.98
N LYS A 35 2.81 -48.47 37.68
CA LYS A 35 3.97 -49.09 38.33
C LYS A 35 4.02 -48.82 39.82
N GLU A 36 3.71 -47.59 40.23
CA GLU A 36 3.69 -47.18 41.64
C GLU A 36 2.68 -48.01 42.45
N TYR A 37 1.45 -48.15 41.95
CA TYR A 37 0.44 -48.95 42.65
C TYR A 37 0.72 -50.45 42.64
N GLN A 38 1.35 -50.97 41.58
CA GLN A 38 1.83 -52.35 41.56
C GLN A 38 2.86 -52.58 42.69
N ALA A 39 3.84 -51.68 42.83
CA ALA A 39 4.84 -51.74 43.89
C ALA A 39 4.22 -51.62 45.29
N LEU A 40 3.21 -50.75 45.47
CA LEU A 40 2.48 -50.62 46.73
C LEU A 40 1.69 -51.90 47.08
N GLY A 41 1.05 -52.52 46.09
CA GLY A 41 0.33 -53.78 46.27
C GLY A 41 1.27 -54.94 46.64
N GLU A 42 2.42 -55.04 45.98
CA GLU A 42 3.46 -56.04 46.30
C GLU A 42 4.02 -55.82 47.71
N LYS A 43 4.27 -54.57 48.09
CA LYS A 43 4.73 -54.21 49.43
C LYS A 43 3.69 -54.59 50.50
N SER A 44 2.42 -54.25 50.29
CA SER A 44 1.34 -54.60 51.22
C SER A 44 1.19 -56.11 51.38
N LYS A 45 1.32 -56.87 50.29
CA LYS A 45 1.34 -58.34 50.34
C LYS A 45 2.55 -58.86 51.12
N ALA A 46 3.74 -58.31 50.90
CA ALA A 46 4.95 -58.70 51.61
C ALA A 46 4.85 -58.41 53.12
N ASP A 47 4.31 -57.25 53.49
CA ASP A 47 4.09 -56.87 54.89
C ASP A 47 3.07 -57.81 55.55
N THR A 48 1.96 -58.13 54.88
CA THR A 48 0.97 -59.10 55.40
C THR A 48 1.57 -60.50 55.57
N LEU A 49 2.38 -60.96 54.62
CA LEU A 49 3.08 -62.24 54.71
C LEU A 49 4.08 -62.27 55.87
N LYS A 50 4.79 -61.16 56.12
CA LYS A 50 5.72 -61.01 57.23
C LYS A 50 4.99 -61.06 58.58
N ASP A 51 3.88 -60.34 58.70
CA ASP A 51 3.08 -60.28 59.92
C ASP A 51 2.43 -61.65 60.25
N VAL A 52 1.87 -62.33 59.25
CA VAL A 52 1.24 -63.66 59.43
C VAL A 52 2.28 -64.77 59.60
N GLY A 53 3.42 -64.70 58.92
CA GLY A 53 4.55 -65.63 59.08
C GLY A 53 5.22 -65.56 60.46
N MET A 54 5.13 -64.41 61.14
CA MET A 54 5.51 -64.28 62.55
C MET A 54 4.50 -64.91 63.51
N LEU A 55 3.26 -65.18 63.08
CA LEU A 55 2.15 -65.59 63.94
C LEU A 55 1.69 -67.05 63.77
N ASN A 56 1.86 -67.72 62.61
CA ASN A 56 1.31 -69.07 62.39
C ASN A 56 2.05 -69.97 61.37
N GLY A 57 2.01 -71.28 61.63
CA GLY A 57 2.61 -72.35 60.81
C GLY A 57 1.86 -72.66 59.50
N SER A 58 2.57 -72.46 58.39
CA SER A 58 2.47 -73.02 57.02
C SER A 58 1.17 -72.94 56.19
N SER A 59 -0.06 -73.10 56.71
CA SER A 59 -1.26 -73.15 55.84
C SER A 59 -2.12 -71.88 55.85
N ALA A 60 -2.22 -71.16 56.97
CA ALA A 60 -3.01 -69.91 57.01
C ALA A 60 -2.35 -68.75 56.22
N VAL A 61 -1.02 -68.78 56.06
CA VAL A 61 -0.23 -67.71 55.43
C VAL A 61 -0.62 -67.47 53.96
N ALA A 62 -0.93 -68.54 53.23
CA ALA A 62 -1.24 -68.46 51.80
C ALA A 62 -2.61 -67.82 51.53
N ASP A 63 -3.65 -68.19 52.30
CA ASP A 63 -5.01 -67.68 52.10
C ASP A 63 -5.13 -66.20 52.49
N TYR A 64 -4.52 -65.79 53.60
CA TYR A 64 -4.50 -64.38 54.02
C TYR A 64 -3.76 -63.49 53.02
N ALA A 65 -2.63 -63.97 52.49
CA ALA A 65 -1.89 -63.23 51.47
C ALA A 65 -2.64 -63.14 50.14
N GLN A 66 -3.45 -64.15 49.79
CA GLN A 66 -4.33 -64.10 48.62
C GLN A 66 -5.46 -63.07 48.80
N ILE A 67 -6.09 -63.05 49.99
CA ILE A 67 -7.16 -62.08 50.30
C ILE A 67 -6.60 -60.64 50.31
N ALA A 68 -5.45 -60.41 50.95
CA ALA A 68 -4.79 -59.10 50.97
C ALA A 68 -4.38 -58.64 49.55
N ALA A 69 -3.87 -59.55 48.72
CA ALA A 69 -3.56 -59.25 47.33
C ALA A 69 -4.82 -58.90 46.50
N ALA A 70 -5.93 -59.62 46.72
CA ALA A 70 -7.20 -59.34 46.04
C ALA A 70 -7.78 -57.97 46.45
N GLN A 71 -7.66 -57.61 47.73
CA GLN A 71 -8.08 -56.30 48.24
C GLN A 71 -7.24 -55.17 47.65
N ALA A 72 -5.91 -55.30 47.65
CA ALA A 72 -5.00 -54.32 47.06
C ALA A 72 -5.26 -54.14 45.54
N GLN A 73 -5.54 -55.22 44.82
CA GLN A 73 -5.92 -55.14 43.40
C GLN A 73 -7.23 -54.39 43.15
N ASN A 74 -8.24 -54.55 44.02
CA ASN A 74 -9.48 -53.81 43.91
C ASN A 74 -9.28 -52.31 44.16
N THR A 75 -8.47 -51.95 45.18
CA THR A 75 -8.11 -50.55 45.45
C THR A 75 -7.35 -49.93 44.28
N TYR A 76 -6.39 -50.66 43.70
CA TYR A 76 -5.66 -50.22 42.51
C TYR A 76 -6.59 -49.93 41.32
N ARG A 77 -7.54 -50.83 41.03
CA ARG A 77 -8.52 -50.63 39.94
C ARG A 77 -9.36 -49.37 40.15
N GLN A 78 -9.79 -49.11 41.39
CA GLN A 78 -10.55 -47.91 41.74
C GLN A 78 -9.71 -46.64 41.56
N GLN A 79 -8.48 -46.63 42.07
CA GLN A 79 -7.58 -45.48 41.96
C GLN A 79 -7.21 -45.17 40.50
N MET A 80 -6.95 -46.19 39.68
CA MET A 80 -6.74 -46.01 38.24
C MET A 80 -7.97 -45.43 37.55
N SER A 81 -9.17 -45.94 37.87
CA SER A 81 -10.42 -45.42 37.31
C SER A 81 -10.65 -43.95 37.67
N THR A 82 -10.15 -43.48 38.82
CA THR A 82 -10.29 -42.08 39.23
C THR A 82 -9.26 -41.15 38.59
N ILE A 83 -8.07 -41.64 38.23
CA ILE A 83 -6.97 -40.81 37.69
C ILE A 83 -7.07 -40.67 36.17
N ILE A 84 -7.62 -41.67 35.46
CA ILE A 84 -7.79 -41.64 34.00
C ILE A 84 -8.47 -40.34 33.51
N PRO A 85 -9.63 -39.93 34.06
CA PRO A 85 -10.28 -38.68 33.63
C PRO A 85 -9.42 -37.43 33.86
N ALA A 86 -8.65 -37.39 34.95
CA ALA A 86 -7.78 -36.26 35.26
C ALA A 86 -6.58 -36.16 34.29
N LEU A 87 -6.00 -37.30 33.91
CA LEU A 87 -4.94 -37.35 32.91
C LEU A 87 -5.46 -37.01 31.52
N GLU A 88 -6.65 -37.49 31.17
CA GLU A 88 -7.33 -37.11 29.93
C GLU A 88 -7.61 -35.61 29.87
N GLU A 89 -8.13 -35.01 30.94
CA GLU A 89 -8.38 -33.56 31.02
C GLU A 89 -7.08 -32.76 30.87
N ALA A 90 -6.00 -33.19 31.53
CA ALA A 90 -4.68 -32.56 31.38
C ALA A 90 -4.14 -32.70 29.94
N ALA A 91 -4.32 -33.87 29.30
CA ALA A 91 -3.94 -34.09 27.91
C ALA A 91 -4.77 -33.22 26.95
N TYR A 92 -6.07 -33.10 27.20
CA TYR A 92 -6.97 -32.23 26.45
C TYR A 92 -6.58 -30.77 26.59
N GLY A 93 -6.25 -30.31 27.80
CA GLY A 93 -5.75 -28.96 28.06
C GLY A 93 -4.47 -28.66 27.26
N ARG A 94 -3.51 -29.59 27.24
CA ARG A 94 -2.29 -29.47 26.41
C ARG A 94 -2.62 -29.42 24.91
N TRP A 95 -3.49 -30.30 24.42
CA TRP A 95 -3.90 -30.32 23.02
C TRP A 95 -4.60 -29.01 22.61
N LYS A 96 -5.53 -28.53 23.43
CA LYS A 96 -6.24 -27.26 23.22
C LYS A 96 -5.27 -26.08 23.21
N GLY A 97 -4.34 -26.02 24.16
CA GLY A 97 -3.30 -25.00 24.20
C GLY A 97 -2.41 -25.00 22.96
N GLN A 98 -2.02 -26.18 22.46
CA GLN A 98 -1.27 -26.31 21.21
C GLN A 98 -2.07 -25.83 20.00
N MET A 99 -3.37 -26.15 19.93
CA MET A 99 -4.24 -25.68 18.84
C MET A 99 -4.39 -24.16 18.85
N GLN A 100 -4.62 -23.57 20.03
CA GLN A 100 -4.70 -22.11 20.18
C GLN A 100 -3.39 -21.43 19.80
N LYS A 101 -2.24 -21.98 20.24
CA LYS A 101 -0.93 -21.47 19.85
C LYS A 101 -0.72 -21.57 18.34
N ALA A 102 -1.05 -22.70 17.71
CA ALA A 102 -0.91 -22.86 16.28
C ALA A 102 -1.79 -21.86 15.50
N GLN A 103 -3.02 -21.62 15.95
CA GLN A 103 -3.90 -20.60 15.37
C GLN A 103 -3.35 -19.18 15.53
N ALA A 104 -2.78 -18.85 16.70
CA ALA A 104 -2.12 -17.57 16.94
C ALA A 104 -0.88 -17.38 16.05
N ASP A 105 -0.01 -18.40 15.99
CA ASP A 105 1.19 -18.39 15.16
C ASP A 105 0.83 -18.24 13.66
N TYR A 106 -0.23 -18.90 13.20
CA TYR A 106 -0.77 -18.71 11.85
C TYR A 106 -1.23 -17.27 11.60
N GLY A 107 -1.96 -16.67 12.56
CA GLY A 107 -2.38 -15.27 12.47
C GLY A 107 -1.20 -14.32 12.30
N LEU A 108 -0.14 -14.49 13.12
CA LEU A 108 1.08 -13.68 13.05
C LEU A 108 1.78 -13.80 11.69
N VAL A 109 1.98 -15.02 11.20
CA VAL A 109 2.65 -15.26 9.92
C VAL A 109 1.84 -14.69 8.76
N ARG A 110 0.52 -14.88 8.76
CA ARG A 110 -0.37 -14.33 7.73
C ARG A 110 -0.31 -12.79 7.72
N ASP A 111 -0.31 -12.14 8.88
CA ASP A 111 -0.28 -10.68 8.97
C ASP A 111 1.08 -10.11 8.54
N GLU A 112 2.17 -10.81 8.85
CA GLU A 112 3.51 -10.50 8.33
C GLU A 112 3.57 -10.64 6.80
N GLU A 113 3.07 -11.74 6.24
CA GLU A 113 3.02 -11.95 4.79
C GLU A 113 2.19 -10.87 4.08
N ASN A 114 1.02 -10.52 4.62
CA ASN A 114 0.20 -9.42 4.09
C ASN A 114 0.95 -8.07 4.12
N THR A 115 1.70 -7.82 5.18
CA THR A 115 2.53 -6.61 5.31
C THR A 115 3.64 -6.59 4.26
N LEU A 116 4.34 -7.71 4.07
CA LEU A 116 5.39 -7.85 3.06
C LEU A 116 4.85 -7.71 1.64
N TYR A 117 3.67 -8.29 1.37
CA TYR A 117 2.98 -8.14 0.10
C TYR A 117 2.63 -6.67 -0.17
N GLY A 118 2.06 -5.96 0.81
CA GLY A 118 1.77 -4.53 0.73
C GLY A 118 3.02 -3.70 0.41
N ARG A 119 4.10 -3.91 1.18
CA ARG A 119 5.40 -3.22 0.93
C ARG A 119 5.96 -3.49 -0.46
N ARG A 120 5.85 -4.74 -0.95
CA ARG A 120 6.30 -5.09 -2.30
C ARG A 120 5.48 -4.37 -3.36
N ARG A 121 4.15 -4.33 -3.19
CA ARG A 121 3.25 -3.60 -4.10
C ARG A 121 3.58 -2.11 -4.14
N ASP A 122 3.80 -1.52 -2.97
CA ASP A 122 4.16 -0.10 -2.85
C ASP A 122 5.51 0.18 -3.48
N SER A 123 6.53 -0.64 -3.22
CA SER A 123 7.84 -0.53 -3.87
C SER A 123 7.77 -0.60 -5.40
N ILE A 124 6.92 -1.48 -5.94
CA ILE A 124 6.68 -1.55 -7.38
C ILE A 124 6.00 -0.26 -7.86
N ALA A 125 4.95 0.20 -7.18
CA ALA A 125 4.24 1.43 -7.53
C ALA A 125 5.18 2.65 -7.49
N ASP A 126 6.00 2.79 -6.45
CA ASP A 126 6.98 3.85 -6.29
C ASP A 126 8.03 3.84 -7.42
N SER A 127 8.50 2.65 -7.79
CA SER A 127 9.43 2.48 -8.92
C SER A 127 8.80 2.92 -10.24
N GLN A 128 7.55 2.56 -10.48
CA GLN A 128 6.82 2.97 -11.68
C GLN A 128 6.57 4.49 -11.68
N PHE A 129 6.17 5.06 -10.54
CA PHE A 129 5.98 6.49 -10.38
C PHE A 129 7.28 7.27 -10.62
N ALA A 130 8.40 6.81 -10.06
CA ALA A 130 9.71 7.41 -10.27
C ALA A 130 10.12 7.38 -11.75
N LYS A 131 9.91 6.25 -12.44
CA LYS A 131 10.15 6.14 -13.89
C LYS A 131 9.29 7.10 -14.69
N GLN A 132 8.00 7.20 -14.36
CA GLN A 132 7.07 8.10 -15.05
C GLN A 132 7.46 9.57 -14.83
N ALA A 133 7.79 9.96 -13.61
CA ALA A 133 8.25 11.32 -13.29
C ALA A 133 9.57 11.66 -14.02
N ALA A 134 10.51 10.71 -14.07
CA ALA A 134 11.76 10.88 -14.82
C ALA A 134 11.51 11.06 -16.32
N TRP A 135 10.62 10.25 -16.90
CA TRP A 135 10.22 10.37 -18.30
C TRP A 135 9.56 11.73 -18.59
N GLN A 136 8.60 12.15 -17.76
CA GLN A 136 7.93 13.45 -17.89
C GLN A 136 8.92 14.61 -17.82
N ARG A 137 9.87 14.57 -16.88
CA ARG A 137 10.92 15.58 -16.76
C ARG A 137 11.82 15.62 -17.99
N SER A 138 12.20 14.45 -18.52
CA SER A 138 12.99 14.36 -19.76
C SER A 138 12.24 14.97 -20.95
N THR A 139 10.96 14.65 -21.11
CA THR A 139 10.11 15.20 -22.18
C THR A 139 9.98 16.71 -22.05
N TRP A 140 9.64 17.20 -20.85
CA TRP A 140 9.54 18.64 -20.58
C TRP A 140 10.84 19.38 -20.89
N ASN A 141 11.99 18.82 -20.49
CA ASN A 141 13.30 19.42 -20.79
C ASN A 141 13.56 19.50 -22.30
N LYS A 142 13.17 18.47 -23.08
CA LYS A 142 13.31 18.49 -24.54
C LYS A 142 12.46 19.60 -25.15
N ASP A 143 11.20 19.68 -24.75
CA ASP A 143 10.25 20.67 -25.28
C ASP A 143 10.66 22.10 -24.91
N PHE A 144 11.06 22.30 -23.65
CA PHE A 144 11.56 23.58 -23.16
C PHE A 144 12.81 24.03 -23.93
N ASN A 145 13.80 23.15 -24.10
CA ASN A 145 15.02 23.45 -24.84
C ASN A 145 14.75 23.70 -26.33
N TYR A 146 13.81 22.95 -26.93
CA TYR A 146 13.37 23.18 -28.29
C TYR A 146 12.72 24.56 -28.45
N GLY A 147 11.82 24.94 -27.54
CA GLY A 147 11.20 26.26 -27.50
C GLY A 147 12.24 27.37 -27.42
N LYS A 148 13.16 27.28 -26.45
CA LYS A 148 14.27 28.24 -26.27
C LYS A 148 15.09 28.41 -27.56
N ARG A 149 15.40 27.31 -28.25
CA ARG A 149 16.16 27.35 -29.51
C ARG A 149 15.35 28.04 -30.61
N ARG A 150 14.06 27.75 -30.72
CA ARG A 150 13.18 28.37 -31.72
C ARG A 150 13.01 29.86 -31.49
N ASP A 151 12.87 30.28 -30.23
CA ASP A 151 12.81 31.69 -29.86
C ASP A 151 14.13 32.41 -30.21
N SER A 152 15.28 31.79 -29.91
CA SER A 152 16.58 32.35 -30.29
C SER A 152 16.74 32.52 -31.80
N VAL A 153 16.20 31.61 -32.62
CA VAL A 153 16.22 31.73 -34.09
C VAL A 153 15.28 32.85 -34.54
N SER A 154 14.07 32.91 -33.98
CA SER A 154 13.10 33.96 -34.26
C SER A 154 13.65 35.35 -33.94
N ASP A 155 14.30 35.51 -32.78
CA ASP A 155 14.91 36.77 -32.35
C ASP A 155 16.04 37.20 -33.27
N LYS A 156 16.82 36.25 -33.79
CA LYS A 156 17.89 36.52 -34.75
C LYS A 156 17.32 37.01 -36.08
N GLN A 157 16.34 36.29 -36.63
CA GLN A 157 15.66 36.68 -37.87
C GLN A 157 15.02 38.06 -37.75
N TRP A 158 14.34 38.33 -36.63
CA TRP A 158 13.76 39.65 -36.37
C TRP A 158 14.81 40.77 -36.33
N LYS A 159 15.96 40.54 -35.68
CA LYS A 159 17.07 41.52 -35.67
C LYS A 159 17.63 41.77 -37.07
N ASP A 160 17.80 40.72 -37.85
CA ASP A 160 18.32 40.81 -39.22
C ASP A 160 17.34 41.58 -40.13
N GLU A 161 16.04 41.25 -40.08
CA GLU A 161 14.97 41.93 -40.82
C GLU A 161 14.86 43.41 -40.43
N PHE A 162 14.87 43.70 -39.13
CA PHE A 162 14.81 45.07 -38.61
C PHE A 162 16.04 45.89 -39.04
N GLY A 163 17.24 45.31 -39.01
CA GLY A 163 18.46 45.94 -39.49
C GLY A 163 18.43 46.22 -40.99
N TRP A 164 17.90 45.29 -41.79
CA TRP A 164 17.71 45.47 -43.22
C TRP A 164 16.71 46.60 -43.52
N GLN A 165 15.55 46.60 -42.86
CA GLN A 165 14.53 47.66 -43.01
C GLN A 165 15.11 49.04 -42.70
N LYS A 166 15.83 49.17 -41.57
CA LYS A 166 16.50 50.43 -41.19
C LYS A 166 17.49 50.91 -42.26
N THR A 167 18.20 49.97 -42.90
CA THR A 167 19.16 50.29 -43.98
C THR A 167 18.43 50.79 -45.23
N MET A 168 17.32 50.16 -45.59
CA MET A 168 16.48 50.57 -46.72
C MET A 168 15.85 51.95 -46.48
N ASP A 169 15.27 52.18 -45.30
CA ASP A 169 14.67 53.46 -44.92
C ASP A 169 15.71 54.61 -44.99
N ASN A 170 16.92 54.38 -44.47
CA ASN A 170 18.01 55.35 -44.56
C ASN A 170 18.41 55.64 -46.01
N ARG A 171 18.47 54.62 -46.86
CA ARG A 171 18.81 54.77 -48.28
C ARG A 171 17.74 55.56 -49.02
N GLU A 172 16.47 55.27 -48.75
CA GLU A 172 15.33 55.98 -49.32
C GLU A 172 15.32 57.46 -48.88
N TYR A 173 15.54 57.71 -47.59
CA TYR A 173 15.66 59.07 -47.06
C TYR A 173 16.76 59.88 -47.78
N GLU A 174 17.95 59.29 -47.95
CA GLU A 174 19.06 59.93 -48.65
C GLU A 174 18.78 60.17 -50.14
N LEU A 175 18.12 59.22 -50.81
CA LEU A 175 17.69 59.39 -52.20
C LEU A 175 16.66 60.53 -52.33
N ASN A 176 15.67 60.56 -51.46
CA ASN A 176 14.64 61.59 -51.45
C ASN A 176 15.24 62.98 -51.20
N LYS A 177 16.15 63.09 -50.23
CA LYS A 177 16.91 64.33 -49.95
C LYS A 177 17.69 64.83 -51.17
N LYS A 178 18.38 63.93 -51.89
CA LYS A 178 19.09 64.28 -53.14
C LYS A 178 18.14 64.72 -54.24
N GLN A 179 17.00 64.05 -54.41
CA GLN A 179 15.98 64.43 -55.40
C GLN A 179 15.41 65.82 -55.11
N LEU A 180 15.07 66.11 -53.86
CA LEU A 180 14.57 67.43 -53.45
C LEU A 180 15.60 68.54 -53.69
N ALA A 181 16.88 68.30 -53.38
CA ALA A 181 17.95 69.25 -53.67
C ALA A 181 18.10 69.52 -55.19
N LYS A 182 17.94 68.49 -56.03
CA LYS A 182 17.94 68.63 -57.49
C LYS A 182 16.74 69.44 -57.99
N GLN A 183 15.55 69.23 -57.43
CA GLN A 183 14.35 70.03 -57.74
C GLN A 183 14.53 71.50 -57.33
N ARG A 184 15.07 71.78 -56.14
CA ARG A 184 15.36 73.16 -55.70
C ARG A 184 16.34 73.88 -56.63
N ARG A 185 17.39 73.18 -57.11
CA ARG A 185 18.32 73.74 -58.11
C ARG A 185 17.66 74.03 -59.46
N ARG A 186 16.72 73.19 -59.91
CA ARG A 186 15.94 73.44 -61.14
C ARG A 186 14.97 74.61 -60.97
N SER A 187 14.43 74.80 -59.77
CA SER A 187 13.54 75.93 -59.45
C SER A 187 14.25 77.28 -59.27
N SER A 188 15.58 77.31 -59.03
CA SER A 188 16.34 78.57 -58.92
C SER A 188 17.01 79.01 -60.24
N GLY A 189 16.80 78.28 -61.34
CA GLY A 189 17.31 78.59 -62.67
C GLY A 189 16.24 78.96 -63.71
N GLY A 190 14.98 79.12 -63.30
CA GLY A 190 13.86 79.44 -64.19
C GLY A 190 13.17 80.74 -63.78
N GLY A 191 13.60 81.85 -64.39
CA GLY A 191 12.90 83.13 -64.31
C GLY A 191 11.53 83.07 -64.97
N TYR A 192 10.53 83.56 -64.23
CA TYR A 192 9.32 84.28 -64.65
C TYR A 192 8.85 84.15 -66.12
N ARG A 193 7.65 83.58 -66.30
CA ARG A 193 6.66 84.02 -67.29
C ARG A 193 5.24 83.81 -66.77
N SER A 194 4.53 84.91 -66.67
CA SER A 194 3.14 85.10 -66.27
C SER A 194 2.14 84.47 -67.24
N SER A 195 0.99 84.00 -66.75
CA SER A 195 -0.28 84.32 -67.41
C SER A 195 -1.47 84.23 -66.46
N SER A 196 -2.30 85.26 -66.56
CA SER A 196 -3.58 85.52 -65.92
C SER A 196 -4.69 84.60 -66.44
N GLY A 197 -5.60 84.17 -65.57
CA GLY A 197 -6.84 83.53 -65.99
C GLY A 197 -7.69 83.14 -64.78
N GLY A 198 -8.56 84.06 -64.34
CA GLY A 198 -9.43 83.82 -63.20
C GLY A 198 -10.52 82.78 -63.48
N ARG A 199 -11.00 82.14 -62.41
CA ARG A 199 -12.43 81.89 -62.14
C ARG A 199 -12.62 81.43 -60.69
N ARG A 200 -13.45 82.19 -59.99
CA ARG A 200 -14.08 81.87 -58.70
C ARG A 200 -14.97 80.63 -58.84
N SER A 201 -14.93 79.75 -57.85
CA SER A 201 -16.08 78.97 -57.41
C SER A 201 -15.93 78.64 -55.94
N THR A 202 -16.97 78.97 -55.19
CA THR A 202 -17.13 78.88 -53.75
C THR A 202 -17.43 77.44 -53.29
N THR A 203 -16.80 77.06 -52.17
CA THR A 203 -17.35 76.32 -51.04
C THR A 203 -18.43 75.27 -51.29
N SER A 204 -18.13 73.99 -51.07
CA SER A 204 -18.92 73.14 -50.17
C SER A 204 -18.12 71.88 -49.82
N GLY A 205 -18.07 71.58 -48.52
CA GLY A 205 -17.14 70.64 -47.92
C GLY A 205 -17.44 69.16 -48.19
N TYR A 206 -16.36 68.38 -48.28
CA TYR A 206 -16.35 66.98 -47.87
C TYR A 206 -15.00 66.69 -47.21
N VAL A 207 -15.01 66.56 -45.90
CA VAL A 207 -13.85 66.18 -45.09
C VAL A 207 -13.75 64.65 -45.14
N GLY A 208 -12.87 64.14 -46.00
CA GLY A 208 -12.47 62.73 -46.01
C GLY A 208 -11.19 62.52 -45.22
N THR A 209 -11.29 62.38 -43.90
CA THR A 209 -10.16 61.97 -43.05
C THR A 209 -9.89 60.47 -43.19
N GLY A 210 -9.23 60.08 -44.27
CA GLY A 210 -8.61 58.76 -44.43
C GLY A 210 -7.21 58.76 -43.82
N LYS A 211 -7.11 58.71 -42.48
CA LYS A 211 -5.83 58.50 -41.78
C LYS A 211 -5.75 57.02 -41.38
N SER A 212 -5.11 56.21 -42.23
CA SER A 212 -4.64 54.88 -41.86
C SER A 212 -3.41 55.03 -40.94
N SER A 213 -3.66 55.05 -39.64
CA SER A 213 -2.64 54.83 -38.63
C SER A 213 -2.99 53.53 -37.88
N SER A 214 -2.40 52.42 -38.31
CA SER A 214 -2.30 51.19 -37.53
C SER A 214 -1.36 51.42 -36.34
N SER A 215 -1.84 52.15 -35.33
CA SER A 215 -1.22 52.13 -34.01
C SER A 215 -1.73 50.90 -33.27
N GLY A 216 -1.02 49.78 -33.47
CA GLY A 216 -1.16 48.58 -32.65
C GLY A 216 -0.77 48.91 -31.22
N LYS A 217 -1.75 49.33 -30.41
CA LYS A 217 -1.60 49.44 -28.96
C LYS A 217 -1.29 48.05 -28.41
N SER A 218 -0.04 47.90 -28.00
CA SER A 218 0.46 46.91 -27.06
C SER A 218 -0.59 46.66 -25.97
N LYS A 219 -1.18 45.47 -25.98
CA LYS A 219 -1.78 44.87 -24.79
C LYS A 219 -0.77 43.88 -24.25
N GLY A 220 -0.08 44.33 -23.22
CA GLY A 220 0.73 43.46 -22.39
C GLY A 220 -0.13 42.38 -21.74
N ASN A 221 0.48 41.20 -21.65
CA ASN A 221 0.29 40.20 -20.60
C ASN A 221 -1.11 39.59 -20.45
N ASP A 222 -1.51 38.77 -21.42
CA ASP A 222 -2.62 37.81 -21.29
C ASP A 222 -2.14 36.35 -21.11
N PHE A 223 -0.89 36.11 -20.68
CA PHE A 223 -0.43 34.74 -20.38
C PHE A 223 -0.79 34.26 -18.97
N ASN A 224 -1.06 35.17 -18.02
CA ASN A 224 -1.38 34.79 -16.63
C ASN A 224 -2.88 34.61 -16.35
N LYS A 225 -3.76 34.76 -17.35
CA LYS A 225 -5.22 34.61 -17.19
C LYS A 225 -5.77 33.25 -17.64
N LEU A 226 -4.96 32.39 -18.27
CA LEU A 226 -5.36 31.04 -18.65
C LEU A 226 -4.91 29.95 -17.67
N TRP A 227 -3.95 30.23 -16.78
CA TRP A 227 -3.53 29.28 -15.73
C TRP A 227 -4.41 29.35 -14.47
N ASP A 228 -5.07 30.50 -14.26
CA ASP A 228 -5.86 30.79 -13.04
C ASP A 228 -7.36 30.45 -13.16
N LYS A 229 -7.85 30.14 -14.37
CA LYS A 229 -9.27 29.77 -14.61
C LYS A 229 -9.52 28.26 -14.72
N THR A 230 -8.47 27.45 -14.86
CA THR A 230 -8.58 25.98 -14.93
C THR A 230 -8.16 25.28 -13.63
N ASN A 231 -7.67 26.02 -12.62
CA ASN A 231 -7.25 25.46 -11.33
C ASN A 231 -8.01 26.01 -10.10
N LYS A 232 -9.07 26.81 -10.27
CA LYS A 232 -9.96 27.20 -9.16
C LYS A 232 -11.07 26.17 -8.95
N GLY A 233 -10.70 25.08 -8.29
CA GLY A 233 -11.64 24.06 -7.89
C GLY A 233 -10.96 22.78 -7.43
N LYS A 234 -10.07 22.86 -6.44
CA LYS A 234 -9.69 21.78 -5.52
C LYS A 234 -8.78 22.35 -4.46
N GLU A 235 -9.36 22.57 -3.29
CA GLU A 235 -8.71 22.99 -2.07
C GLU A 235 -7.56 22.04 -1.70
N ALA A 236 -6.50 22.60 -1.11
CA ALA A 236 -5.43 21.83 -0.49
C ALA A 236 -5.99 20.96 0.66
N PRO A 237 -5.59 19.69 0.81
CA PRO A 237 -5.87 18.98 2.06
C PRO A 237 -5.00 19.60 3.16
N LYS A 238 -5.69 20.28 4.08
CA LYS A 238 -5.19 20.73 5.38
C LYS A 238 -4.70 19.51 6.18
N LYS A 239 -3.63 19.74 6.96
CA LYS A 239 -3.03 18.88 7.99
C LYS A 239 -4.01 17.82 8.56
N SER A 240 -3.61 16.55 8.49
CA SER A 240 -4.32 15.42 9.11
C SER A 240 -4.35 15.58 10.64
N PRO A 241 -5.51 15.45 11.31
CA PRO A 241 -5.57 15.31 12.76
C PRO A 241 -5.13 13.90 13.17
N GLN A 242 -4.31 13.80 14.21
CA GLN A 242 -4.09 12.54 14.93
C GLN A 242 -5.45 12.00 15.39
N ARG A 243 -5.85 10.82 14.90
CA ARG A 243 -6.95 10.06 15.48
C ARG A 243 -6.38 8.85 16.21
N SER A 244 -6.47 8.96 17.53
CA SER A 244 -6.38 7.92 18.54
C SER A 244 -7.12 6.65 18.11
N ARG A 245 -6.46 5.51 18.36
CA ARG A 245 -7.06 4.17 18.32
C ARG A 245 -8.00 4.05 19.53
N SER A 246 -9.30 4.01 19.32
CA SER A 246 -10.23 3.36 20.25
C SER A 246 -11.59 3.10 19.59
N ALA A 247 -12.15 1.93 19.92
CA ALA A 247 -13.51 1.48 19.69
C ALA A 247 -13.94 1.10 18.26
N ILE A 248 -13.60 -0.14 17.85
CA ILE A 248 -14.60 -1.07 17.30
C ILE A 248 -14.38 -2.41 18.01
N ALA A 249 -15.11 -2.59 19.11
CA ALA A 249 -15.35 -3.89 19.72
C ALA A 249 -16.86 -4.12 19.68
N THR A 250 -17.24 -5.39 19.50
CA THR A 250 -18.61 -5.93 19.48
C THR A 250 -19.26 -5.95 18.09
N VAL A 251 -19.16 -7.11 17.45
CA VAL A 251 -20.27 -8.04 17.13
C VAL A 251 -19.70 -9.01 16.10
N LEU A 252 -19.39 -10.24 16.53
CA LEU A 252 -19.33 -11.47 15.72
C LEU A 252 -19.01 -12.65 16.65
N THR A 253 -19.81 -12.81 17.70
CA THR A 253 -20.10 -14.12 18.27
C THR A 253 -21.45 -14.49 17.70
N ASP A 254 -21.45 -15.35 16.68
CA ASP A 254 -22.51 -16.31 16.33
C ASP A 254 -22.34 -16.70 14.87
N GLY A 255 -21.97 -17.96 14.64
CA GLY A 255 -21.97 -18.51 13.28
C GLY A 255 -20.96 -19.60 12.96
N TRP A 256 -20.15 -20.11 13.90
CA TRP A 256 -19.22 -21.21 13.59
C TRP A 256 -19.17 -22.33 14.64
N LEU A 257 -20.32 -22.65 15.23
CA LEU A 257 -20.55 -23.88 15.99
C LEU A 257 -21.63 -24.80 15.36
N GLY A 258 -22.26 -24.39 14.25
CA GLY A 258 -23.36 -25.14 13.63
C GLY A 258 -22.95 -26.26 12.66
N TYR A 259 -21.69 -26.34 12.21
CA TYR A 259 -21.34 -27.24 11.10
C TYR A 259 -20.59 -28.52 11.51
N ALA A 260 -20.29 -28.69 12.80
CA ALA A 260 -19.57 -29.87 13.30
C ALA A 260 -20.49 -30.95 13.90
N MET A 261 -21.80 -30.68 14.09
CA MET A 261 -22.75 -31.63 14.68
C MET A 261 -23.64 -32.39 13.69
N GLU A 262 -23.48 -32.20 12.38
CA GLU A 262 -24.35 -32.81 11.36
C GLU A 262 -23.67 -33.91 10.51
N ARG A 263 -22.58 -34.50 11.03
CA ARG A 263 -21.93 -35.70 10.42
C ARG A 263 -21.85 -36.93 11.32
N MET A 264 -22.56 -36.95 12.45
CA MET A 264 -22.60 -38.08 13.40
C MET A 264 -23.96 -38.83 13.42
N LYS A 265 -24.74 -38.80 12.32
CA LYS A 265 -25.97 -39.61 12.17
C LYS A 265 -26.02 -40.52 10.93
N LYS A 266 -24.88 -40.78 10.29
CA LYS A 266 -24.76 -41.86 9.30
C LYS A 266 -23.45 -42.60 9.49
N LYS A 267 -23.44 -43.50 10.47
CA LYS A 267 -22.79 -44.83 10.43
C LYS A 267 -23.19 -45.59 11.68
#